data_AF-A0A6G1RCZ7-F1
#
_entry.id   AF-A0A6G1RCZ7-F1
#
_cell.length_a   1.000
_cell.length_b   1.000
_cell.length_c   1.000
_cell.angle_alpha   90.00
_cell.angle_beta   90.00
_cell.angle_gamma   90.00
#
_symmetry.space_group_name_H-M   'P 1'
#
loop_
_entity.id
_entity.type
_entity.pdbx_description
1 polymer ?
#
loop_
_entity_poly.entity_id
_entity_poly.type
_entity_poly.pdbx_seq_one_letter_code
_entity_poly.pdbx_strand_id
1 'polypeptide(L)'
;RPGWAAPLPAGLRVERGGRQGRGRGAAGPGARMKMTPRKKLRGLVAATITPMTPDGQINLPVIRQYVDYLVSEQNVRNVFVNGTTGEGLSLTIQERKQLAEEWVRQGKDKLDHVIVHVGALSLPESQELARHAAAIGANAIAAIAPFFFKPTKKVRVEELLGGIRERIPTFQGVKFSDTDLLDLAQCINKNDREQFEFLYGVDEQLLSALAIGADGAVGSTYNYLGQKTTLMLQAFAKPDLVLARKYQFLTGEFLSFVIKLGFGVAQTKAIMTFVSGIPMGPPRLPLVDASEEFIVKAKAKLDSIVWPDGD
;
A
#
# COMPACT_ATOMS: atom_id res chain seq x y z
N ARG A 1 18.86 -24.93 -34.90
CA ARG A 1 17.70 -25.39 -35.71
C ARG A 1 16.85 -24.16 -36.04
N PRO A 2 16.85 -23.66 -37.29
CA PRO A 2 16.03 -22.52 -37.68
C PRO A 2 14.67 -22.99 -38.21
N GLY A 3 13.66 -22.12 -38.14
CA GLY A 3 12.49 -22.21 -39.00
C GLY A 3 11.17 -22.17 -38.27
N TRP A 4 10.59 -20.98 -38.15
CA TRP A 4 9.13 -20.73 -38.22
C TRP A 4 8.96 -19.32 -38.79
N ALA A 5 8.94 -19.21 -40.11
CA ALA A 5 8.45 -18.05 -40.85
C ALA A 5 7.47 -18.59 -41.90
N ALA A 6 6.18 -18.33 -41.71
CA ALA A 6 5.14 -18.68 -42.67
C ALA A 6 4.95 -17.51 -43.67
N PRO A 7 4.86 -17.78 -44.99
CA PRO A 7 4.60 -16.73 -45.98
C PRO A 7 3.11 -16.41 -46.08
N LEU A 8 2.80 -15.12 -46.21
CA LEU A 8 1.46 -14.61 -46.55
C LEU A 8 1.24 -14.66 -48.08
N PRO A 9 0.05 -15.02 -48.57
CA PRO A 9 -0.23 -15.05 -50.00
C PRO A 9 -0.52 -13.64 -50.55
N ALA A 10 0.04 -13.37 -51.73
CA ALA A 10 -0.18 -12.19 -52.53
C ALA A 10 -1.49 -12.31 -53.33
N GLY A 11 -2.27 -11.22 -53.38
CA GLY A 11 -3.28 -11.04 -54.42
C GLY A 11 -4.53 -10.31 -53.97
N LEU A 12 -4.56 -8.99 -54.15
CA LEU A 12 -5.74 -8.23 -54.60
C LEU A 12 -5.31 -6.81 -54.97
N ARG A 13 -5.25 -6.55 -56.28
CA ARG A 13 -5.12 -5.21 -56.85
C ARG A 13 -6.44 -4.48 -56.64
N VAL A 14 -6.38 -3.26 -56.11
CA VAL A 14 -7.49 -2.29 -56.14
C VAL A 14 -6.97 -1.01 -56.80
N GLU A 15 -7.77 -0.52 -57.74
CA GLU A 15 -7.49 0.55 -58.68
C GLU A 15 -7.27 1.92 -58.04
N ARG A 16 -6.44 2.76 -58.69
CA ARG A 16 -6.22 4.17 -58.33
C ARG A 16 -7.37 5.03 -58.88
N GLY A 17 -8.23 5.52 -57.98
CA GLY A 17 -9.12 6.65 -58.24
C GLY A 17 -8.65 7.88 -57.47
N GLY A 18 -8.23 8.93 -58.16
CA GLY A 18 -7.82 10.20 -57.55
C GLY A 18 -9.00 11.08 -57.14
N ARG A 19 -8.87 11.81 -56.02
CA ARG A 19 -9.45 13.15 -55.83
C ARG A 19 -8.77 13.89 -54.67
N GLN A 20 -8.67 15.20 -54.88
CA GLN A 20 -7.88 16.19 -54.12
C GLN A 20 -8.46 16.52 -52.74
N GLY A 21 -7.56 16.72 -51.77
CA GLY A 21 -7.47 17.92 -50.92
C GLY A 21 -8.59 18.23 -49.92
N ARG A 22 -8.28 18.13 -48.63
CA ARG A 22 -8.39 19.21 -47.62
C ARG A 22 -7.71 18.77 -46.33
N GLY A 23 -6.68 19.53 -45.94
CA GLY A 23 -5.86 19.24 -44.76
C GLY A 23 -6.57 19.50 -43.44
N ARG A 24 -6.19 18.73 -42.42
CA ARG A 24 -6.23 19.10 -41.00
C ARG A 24 -4.99 18.53 -40.31
N GLY A 25 -4.44 19.34 -39.40
CA GLY A 25 -3.07 19.33 -38.92
C GLY A 25 -2.54 18.01 -38.36
N ALA A 26 -1.25 17.79 -38.61
CA ALA A 26 -0.43 16.84 -37.89
C ALA A 26 -0.46 17.15 -36.38
N ALA A 27 -0.82 16.16 -35.57
CA ALA A 27 -0.62 16.21 -34.14
C ALA A 27 0.90 16.14 -33.87
N GLY A 28 1.48 17.22 -33.36
CA GLY A 28 2.88 17.25 -32.93
C GLY A 28 3.11 16.40 -31.68
N PRO A 29 4.35 15.94 -31.44
CA PRO A 29 4.69 15.21 -30.22
C PRO A 29 4.72 16.18 -29.03
N GLY A 30 4.07 15.81 -27.93
CA GLY A 30 4.27 16.48 -26.64
C GLY A 30 3.10 17.31 -26.10
N ALA A 31 1.84 16.88 -26.28
CA ALA A 31 0.77 17.36 -25.41
C ALA A 31 1.02 16.85 -23.98
N ARG A 32 1.77 17.62 -23.20
CA ARG A 32 2.01 17.38 -21.78
C ARG A 32 0.66 17.44 -21.08
N MET A 33 0.11 16.28 -20.73
CA MET A 33 -1.18 16.16 -20.06
C MET A 33 -1.10 16.99 -18.77
N LYS A 34 -1.87 18.08 -18.70
CA LYS A 34 -1.94 18.93 -17.51
C LYS A 34 -2.60 18.12 -16.40
N MET A 35 -1.77 17.52 -15.56
CA MET A 35 -2.21 16.89 -14.31
C MET A 35 -2.78 17.99 -13.42
N THR A 36 -4.02 17.81 -12.94
CA THR A 36 -4.59 18.65 -11.88
C THR A 36 -3.74 18.53 -10.61
N PRO A 37 -3.61 19.59 -9.80
CA PRO A 37 -2.89 19.53 -8.54
C PRO A 37 -3.53 18.48 -7.63
N ARG A 38 -2.80 17.39 -7.36
CA ARG A 38 -3.24 16.30 -6.47
C ARG A 38 -2.73 16.57 -5.05
N LYS A 39 -3.53 16.24 -4.03
CA LYS A 39 -3.03 16.11 -2.67
C LYS A 39 -1.95 15.00 -2.65
N LYS A 40 -0.75 15.32 -2.19
CA LYS A 40 0.37 14.36 -2.10
C LYS A 40 0.11 13.35 -0.99
N LEU A 41 0.46 12.10 -1.24
CA LEU A 41 0.35 11.05 -0.23
C LEU A 41 1.56 11.12 0.71
N ARG A 42 1.34 11.56 1.95
CA ARG A 42 2.38 11.76 2.98
C ARG A 42 1.91 11.28 4.35
N GLY A 43 2.86 11.08 5.25
CA GLY A 43 2.58 10.64 6.62
C GLY A 43 2.22 9.16 6.68
N LEU A 44 1.38 8.79 7.66
CA LEU A 44 1.03 7.39 7.89
C LEU A 44 -0.10 6.93 6.98
N VAL A 45 0.04 5.71 6.48
CA VAL A 45 -0.96 4.96 5.72
C VAL A 45 -1.15 3.60 6.40
N ALA A 46 -2.29 3.40 7.06
CA ALA A 46 -2.58 2.13 7.70
C ALA A 46 -2.83 1.04 6.63
N ALA A 47 -2.03 -0.01 6.63
CA ALA A 47 -2.32 -1.23 5.86
C ALA A 47 -3.46 -1.96 6.58
N THR A 48 -4.69 -1.77 6.10
CA THR A 48 -5.89 -2.17 6.83
C THR A 48 -6.06 -3.68 6.86
N ILE A 49 -6.44 -4.19 8.02
CA ILE A 49 -6.90 -5.57 8.18
C ILE A 49 -8.26 -5.75 7.48
N THR A 50 -8.53 -6.96 6.97
CA THR A 50 -9.86 -7.38 6.54
C THR A 50 -10.60 -8.03 7.71
N PRO A 51 -11.60 -7.37 8.31
CA PRO A 51 -12.40 -7.99 9.35
C PRO A 51 -13.17 -9.17 8.77
N MET A 52 -13.19 -10.30 9.47
CA MET A 52 -13.92 -11.50 9.06
C MET A 52 -14.87 -11.96 10.16
N THR A 53 -15.96 -12.62 9.77
CA THR A 53 -16.86 -13.33 10.68
C THR A 53 -16.29 -14.72 11.02
N PRO A 54 -16.80 -15.42 12.06
CA PRO A 54 -16.33 -16.76 12.41
C PRO A 54 -16.43 -17.81 11.31
N ASP A 55 -17.36 -17.64 10.35
CA ASP A 55 -17.52 -18.48 9.15
C ASP A 55 -16.63 -18.04 7.97
N GLY A 56 -15.74 -17.06 8.18
CA GLY A 56 -14.72 -16.64 7.22
C GLY A 56 -15.19 -15.67 6.14
N GLN A 57 -16.42 -15.15 6.23
CA GLN A 57 -16.93 -14.09 5.36
C GLN A 57 -16.36 -12.72 5.77
N ILE A 58 -16.33 -11.76 4.86
CA ILE A 58 -15.90 -10.40 5.20
C ILE A 58 -16.96 -9.72 6.07
N ASN A 59 -16.54 -9.22 7.24
CA ASN A 59 -17.38 -8.46 8.14
C ASN A 59 -17.39 -6.97 7.74
N LEU A 60 -18.09 -6.65 6.64
CA LEU A 60 -18.22 -5.28 6.13
C LEU A 60 -18.83 -4.28 7.13
N PRO A 61 -19.84 -4.64 7.96
CA PRO A 61 -20.49 -3.68 8.87
C PRO A 61 -19.54 -2.94 9.83
N VAL A 62 -18.41 -3.54 10.21
CA VAL A 62 -17.46 -2.92 11.14
C VAL A 62 -16.49 -1.94 10.48
N ILE A 63 -16.46 -1.84 9.14
CA ILE A 63 -15.54 -0.95 8.43
C ILE A 63 -15.80 0.53 8.78
N ARG A 64 -17.06 0.92 9.00
CA ARG A 64 -17.37 2.29 9.46
C ARG A 64 -16.70 2.61 10.79
N GLN A 65 -16.87 1.72 11.78
CA GLN A 65 -16.28 1.86 13.10
C GLN A 65 -14.75 1.86 13.01
N TYR A 66 -14.18 1.07 12.10
CA TYR A 66 -12.74 1.03 11.86
C TYR A 66 -12.22 2.34 11.29
N VAL A 67 -12.88 2.92 10.28
CA VAL A 67 -12.52 4.25 9.75
C VAL A 67 -12.56 5.29 10.87
N ASP A 68 -13.64 5.32 11.66
CA ASP A 68 -13.79 6.26 12.77
C ASP A 68 -12.64 6.13 13.78
N TYR A 69 -12.32 4.91 14.19
CA TYR A 69 -11.23 4.59 15.10
C TYR A 69 -9.84 4.99 14.55
N LEU A 70 -9.56 4.74 13.27
CA LEU A 70 -8.29 5.16 12.66
C LEU A 70 -8.12 6.68 12.70
N VAL A 71 -9.19 7.42 12.44
CA VAL A 71 -9.16 8.88 12.41
C VAL A 71 -9.09 9.46 13.83
N SER A 72 -9.93 8.99 14.76
CA SER A 72 -10.04 9.57 16.10
C SER A 72 -8.95 9.10 17.05
N GLU A 73 -8.69 7.79 17.11
CA GLU A 73 -7.81 7.20 18.12
C GLU A 73 -6.37 7.05 17.63
N GLN A 74 -6.18 6.86 16.32
CA GLN A 74 -4.85 6.60 15.73
C GLN A 74 -4.29 7.79 14.96
N ASN A 75 -5.09 8.83 14.70
CA ASN A 75 -4.71 9.98 13.88
C ASN A 75 -4.15 9.58 12.50
N VAL A 76 -4.73 8.54 11.90
CA VAL A 76 -4.38 8.05 10.56
C VAL A 76 -5.52 8.36 9.59
N ARG A 77 -5.19 9.13 8.54
CA ARG A 77 -6.16 9.55 7.50
C ARG A 77 -5.94 8.90 6.14
N ASN A 78 -4.98 8.00 6.01
CA ASN A 78 -4.71 7.28 4.77
C ASN A 78 -4.78 5.78 5.01
N VAL A 79 -5.37 5.04 4.07
CA VAL A 79 -5.50 3.58 4.19
C VAL A 79 -5.01 2.87 2.94
N PHE A 80 -4.41 1.70 3.14
CA PHE A 80 -3.95 0.79 2.10
C PHE A 80 -4.72 -0.54 2.21
N VAL A 81 -5.71 -0.70 1.33
CA VAL A 81 -6.70 -1.77 1.35
C VAL A 81 -6.22 -2.96 0.52
N ASN A 82 -6.63 -4.18 0.91
CA ASN A 82 -6.29 -5.43 0.22
C ASN A 82 -4.79 -5.77 0.15
N GLY A 83 -3.96 -5.15 1.00
CA GLY A 83 -2.55 -5.51 1.13
C GLY A 83 -2.32 -6.89 1.77
N THR A 84 -1.07 -7.22 2.07
CA THR A 84 -0.73 -8.42 2.85
C THR A 84 -1.47 -8.47 4.18
N THR A 85 -1.50 -7.35 4.91
CA THR A 85 -2.23 -7.21 6.19
C THR A 85 -3.74 -7.39 6.05
N GLY A 86 -4.29 -7.02 4.89
CA GLY A 86 -5.69 -7.24 4.54
C GLY A 86 -5.96 -8.60 3.93
N GLU A 87 -4.98 -9.52 3.91
CA GLU A 87 -5.11 -10.86 3.34
C GLU A 87 -5.58 -10.84 1.88
N GLY A 88 -5.25 -9.79 1.12
CA GLY A 88 -5.96 -9.49 -0.13
C GLY A 88 -5.83 -10.55 -1.22
N LEU A 89 -4.77 -11.35 -1.24
CA LEU A 89 -4.61 -12.47 -2.18
C LEU A 89 -5.27 -13.78 -1.70
N SER A 90 -5.76 -13.83 -0.46
CA SER A 90 -6.63 -14.90 0.04
C SER A 90 -8.12 -14.64 -0.25
N LEU A 91 -8.44 -13.44 -0.73
CA LEU A 91 -9.79 -13.02 -1.09
C LEU A 91 -10.06 -13.29 -2.57
N THR A 92 -11.30 -13.65 -2.88
CA THR A 92 -11.78 -13.70 -4.27
C THR A 92 -11.81 -12.29 -4.87
N ILE A 93 -11.85 -12.20 -6.21
CA ILE A 93 -11.97 -10.90 -6.90
C ILE A 93 -13.21 -10.14 -6.45
N GLN A 94 -14.34 -10.83 -6.26
CA GLN A 94 -15.58 -10.19 -5.81
C GLN A 94 -15.48 -9.64 -4.39
N GLU A 95 -14.88 -10.39 -3.47
CA GLU A 95 -14.63 -9.95 -2.09
C GLU A 95 -13.72 -8.73 -2.04
N ARG A 96 -12.65 -8.70 -2.85
CA ARG A 96 -11.74 -7.55 -2.93
C ARG A 96 -12.45 -6.28 -3.41
N LYS A 97 -13.38 -6.42 -4.36
CA LYS A 97 -14.22 -5.32 -4.86
C LYS A 97 -15.17 -4.81 -3.78
N GLN A 98 -15.91 -5.71 -3.13
CA GLN A 98 -16.85 -5.36 -2.05
C GLN A 98 -16.14 -4.66 -0.88
N LEU A 99 -14.97 -5.16 -0.50
CA LEU A 99 -14.17 -4.54 0.56
C LEU A 99 -13.66 -3.15 0.14
N ALA A 100 -13.17 -3.01 -1.09
CA ALA A 100 -12.73 -1.72 -1.61
C ALA A 100 -13.88 -0.69 -1.70
N GLU A 101 -15.06 -1.11 -2.18
CA GLU A 101 -16.27 -0.29 -2.19
C GLU A 101 -16.62 0.22 -0.80
N GLU A 102 -16.61 -0.66 0.19
CA GLU A 102 -16.95 -0.30 1.57
C GLU A 102 -15.93 0.67 2.18
N TRP A 103 -14.63 0.46 1.98
CA TRP A 103 -13.60 1.40 2.44
C TRP A 103 -13.71 2.78 1.78
N VAL A 104 -13.94 2.83 0.46
CA VAL A 104 -14.13 4.11 -0.24
C VAL A 104 -15.40 4.81 0.25
N ARG A 105 -16.50 4.07 0.42
CA ARG A 105 -17.78 4.62 0.87
C ARG A 105 -17.71 5.17 2.30
N GLN A 106 -17.11 4.42 3.23
CA GLN A 106 -17.03 4.81 4.64
C GLN A 106 -15.92 5.84 4.90
N GLY A 107 -14.88 5.83 4.07
CA GLY A 107 -13.78 6.79 4.12
C GLY A 107 -14.12 8.18 3.58
N LYS A 108 -15.21 8.31 2.82
CA LYS A 108 -15.65 9.59 2.25
C LYS A 108 -15.78 10.66 3.35
N ASP A 109 -15.18 11.83 3.10
CA ASP A 109 -15.16 12.99 4.00
C ASP A 109 -14.44 12.77 5.36
N LYS A 110 -13.78 11.62 5.55
CA LYS A 110 -13.02 11.27 6.78
C LYS A 110 -11.56 10.96 6.52
N LEU A 111 -11.28 10.19 5.47
CA LEU A 111 -9.95 9.81 5.02
C LEU A 111 -9.51 10.74 3.88
N ASP A 112 -8.22 11.06 3.88
CA ASP A 112 -7.56 11.82 2.82
C ASP A 112 -7.32 10.96 1.57
N HIS A 113 -6.91 9.71 1.78
CA HIS A 113 -6.58 8.78 0.70
C HIS A 113 -6.99 7.34 1.03
N VAL A 114 -7.76 6.72 0.14
CA VAL A 114 -7.99 5.28 0.08
C VAL A 114 -7.21 4.71 -1.11
N ILE A 115 -6.15 3.96 -0.81
CA ILE A 115 -5.32 3.27 -1.79
C ILE A 115 -5.74 1.80 -1.85
N VAL A 116 -6.07 1.31 -3.04
CA VAL A 116 -6.48 -0.10 -3.22
C VAL A 116 -5.32 -0.90 -3.81
N HIS A 117 -4.88 -1.94 -3.11
CA HIS A 117 -3.97 -2.92 -3.69
C HIS A 117 -4.72 -3.80 -4.69
N VAL A 118 -4.36 -3.67 -5.96
CA VAL A 118 -4.99 -4.38 -7.09
C VAL A 118 -4.11 -5.50 -7.66
N GLY A 119 -2.93 -5.74 -7.05
CA GLY A 119 -2.04 -6.81 -7.49
C GLY A 119 -2.70 -8.19 -7.41
N ALA A 120 -2.45 -9.01 -8.42
CA ALA A 120 -2.90 -10.39 -8.51
C ALA A 120 -1.84 -11.20 -9.28
N LEU A 121 -1.88 -12.54 -9.17
CA LEU A 121 -1.02 -13.40 -9.97
C LEU A 121 -1.45 -13.43 -11.44
N SER A 122 -2.75 -13.30 -11.69
CA SER A 122 -3.35 -13.19 -13.02
C SER A 122 -3.40 -11.73 -13.47
N LEU A 123 -2.85 -11.44 -14.65
CA LEU A 123 -2.88 -10.09 -15.23
C LEU A 123 -4.31 -9.59 -15.51
N PRO A 124 -5.22 -10.38 -16.13
CA PRO A 124 -6.62 -9.97 -16.32
C PRO A 124 -7.33 -9.59 -15.03
N GLU A 125 -7.11 -10.32 -13.94
CA GLU A 125 -7.70 -10.04 -12.63
C GLU A 125 -7.19 -8.71 -12.05
N SER A 126 -5.87 -8.47 -12.14
CA SER A 126 -5.27 -7.20 -11.72
C SER A 126 -5.83 -6.02 -12.51
N GLN A 127 -6.02 -6.19 -13.83
CA GLN A 127 -6.64 -5.18 -14.70
C GLN A 127 -8.11 -4.94 -14.35
N GLU A 128 -8.85 -5.98 -13.98
CA GLU A 128 -10.24 -5.88 -13.54
C GLU A 128 -10.37 -5.11 -12.23
N LEU A 129 -9.53 -5.42 -11.24
CA LEU A 129 -9.48 -4.73 -9.97
C LEU A 129 -9.04 -3.26 -10.12
N ALA A 130 -8.09 -2.98 -11.02
CA ALA A 130 -7.68 -1.61 -11.33
C ALA A 130 -8.82 -0.79 -11.95
N ARG A 131 -9.56 -1.36 -12.92
CA ARG A 131 -10.75 -0.70 -13.51
C ARG A 131 -11.84 -0.45 -12.47
N HIS A 132 -12.08 -1.43 -11.60
CA HIS A 132 -13.05 -1.30 -10.52
C HIS A 132 -12.66 -0.21 -9.51
N ALA A 133 -11.40 -0.20 -9.03
CA ALA A 133 -10.90 0.81 -8.09
C ALA A 133 -11.06 2.23 -8.65
N ALA A 134 -10.81 2.43 -9.95
CA ALA A 134 -11.06 3.70 -10.62
C ALA A 134 -12.57 4.06 -10.65
N ALA A 135 -13.44 3.09 -10.96
CA ALA A 135 -14.88 3.30 -11.07
C ALA A 135 -15.54 3.69 -9.74
N ILE A 136 -15.04 3.17 -8.62
CA ILE A 136 -15.57 3.49 -7.28
C ILE A 136 -14.98 4.78 -6.68
N GLY A 137 -13.98 5.38 -7.33
CA GLY A 137 -13.36 6.62 -6.88
C GLY A 137 -12.23 6.46 -5.85
N ALA A 138 -11.54 5.32 -5.82
CA ALA A 138 -10.31 5.18 -5.01
C ALA A 138 -9.26 6.23 -5.42
N ASN A 139 -8.51 6.77 -4.46
CA ASN A 139 -7.55 7.85 -4.73
C ASN A 139 -6.30 7.38 -5.47
N ALA A 140 -5.91 6.11 -5.28
CA ALA A 140 -4.80 5.48 -5.96
C ALA A 140 -4.96 3.95 -5.99
N ILE A 141 -4.24 3.33 -6.92
CA ILE A 141 -4.02 1.88 -6.94
C ILE A 141 -2.56 1.56 -6.66
N ALA A 142 -2.31 0.39 -6.10
CA ALA A 142 -0.95 -0.15 -5.93
C ALA A 142 -0.89 -1.60 -6.42
N ALA A 143 0.23 -1.99 -7.00
CA ALA A 143 0.46 -3.35 -7.49
C ALA A 143 1.80 -3.88 -6.97
N ILE A 144 1.81 -5.14 -6.58
CA ILE A 144 3.00 -5.90 -6.22
C ILE A 144 3.48 -6.61 -7.49
N ALA A 145 4.78 -6.86 -7.59
CA ALA A 145 5.29 -7.74 -8.64
C ALA A 145 4.68 -9.15 -8.49
N PRO A 146 4.23 -9.80 -9.58
CA PRO A 146 3.78 -11.18 -9.52
C PRO A 146 4.95 -12.09 -9.11
N PHE A 147 4.68 -13.04 -8.21
CA PHE A 147 5.74 -13.78 -7.50
C PHE A 147 5.72 -15.30 -7.70
N PHE A 148 4.70 -15.85 -8.39
CA PHE A 148 4.67 -17.28 -8.71
C PHE A 148 5.71 -17.63 -9.78
N PHE A 149 5.61 -16.99 -10.96
CA PHE A 149 6.66 -17.02 -11.98
C PHE A 149 7.47 -15.73 -11.91
N LYS A 150 8.60 -15.78 -11.19
CA LYS A 150 9.45 -14.61 -10.98
C LYS A 150 10.13 -14.19 -12.29
N PRO A 151 10.33 -12.88 -12.53
CA PRO A 151 11.27 -12.40 -13.52
C PRO A 151 12.66 -13.01 -13.27
N THR A 152 13.40 -13.31 -14.34
CA THR A 152 14.68 -14.06 -14.27
C THR A 152 15.81 -13.33 -13.54
N LYS A 153 15.65 -12.03 -13.24
CA LYS A 153 16.59 -11.23 -12.47
C LYS A 153 15.86 -10.53 -11.33
N LYS A 154 16.48 -10.49 -10.14
CA LYS A 154 16.05 -9.59 -9.08
C LYS A 154 16.36 -8.18 -9.55
N VAL A 155 15.30 -7.38 -9.75
CA VAL A 155 15.41 -5.98 -10.15
C VAL A 155 15.35 -5.14 -8.88
N ARG A 156 16.31 -4.25 -8.69
CA ARG A 156 16.27 -3.27 -7.60
C ARG A 156 15.16 -2.26 -7.86
N VAL A 157 14.61 -1.65 -6.81
CA VAL A 157 13.55 -0.66 -7.01
C VAL A 157 14.11 0.57 -7.71
N GLU A 158 15.34 0.97 -7.40
CA GLU A 158 15.99 2.07 -8.10
C GLU A 158 16.09 1.83 -9.62
N GLU A 159 16.50 0.63 -10.04
CA GLU A 159 16.57 0.24 -11.44
C GLU A 159 15.19 0.28 -12.11
N LEU A 160 14.14 -0.15 -11.40
CA LEU A 160 12.76 -0.13 -11.89
C LEU A 160 12.25 1.30 -12.15
N LEU A 161 12.70 2.28 -11.36
CA LEU A 161 12.26 3.67 -11.49
C LEU A 161 12.87 4.38 -12.71
N GLY A 162 13.98 3.87 -13.25
CA GLY A 162 14.63 4.42 -14.45
C GLY A 162 13.67 4.48 -15.65
N GLY A 163 13.27 5.70 -16.06
CA GLY A 163 12.36 5.92 -17.19
C GLY A 163 10.91 5.45 -16.94
N ILE A 164 10.51 5.19 -15.69
CA ILE A 164 9.22 4.54 -15.39
C ILE A 164 8.01 5.33 -15.93
N ARG A 165 8.06 6.68 -15.94
CA ARG A 165 6.94 7.50 -16.43
C ARG A 165 6.74 7.43 -17.94
N GLU A 166 7.77 7.06 -18.70
CA GLU A 166 7.65 6.87 -20.15
C GLU A 166 6.79 5.64 -20.45
N ARG A 167 6.77 4.66 -19.53
CA ARG A 167 5.98 3.42 -19.64
C ARG A 167 4.69 3.45 -18.84
N ILE A 168 4.70 4.10 -17.68
CA ILE A 168 3.57 4.22 -16.75
C ILE A 168 3.39 5.70 -16.39
N PRO A 169 2.72 6.50 -17.24
CA PRO A 169 2.55 7.94 -17.03
C PRO A 169 1.84 8.29 -15.72
N THR A 170 1.01 7.37 -15.22
CA THR A 170 0.25 7.47 -13.96
C THR A 170 1.04 7.05 -12.73
N PHE A 171 2.31 6.64 -12.86
CA PHE A 171 3.16 6.28 -11.72
C PHE A 171 3.40 7.50 -10.81
N GLN A 172 3.20 7.33 -9.51
CA GLN A 172 3.28 8.41 -8.51
C GLN A 172 4.21 8.09 -7.34
N GLY A 173 4.66 6.85 -7.16
CA GLY A 173 5.45 6.54 -5.97
C GLY A 173 5.63 5.06 -5.71
N VAL A 174 6.29 4.80 -4.58
CA VAL A 174 6.71 3.46 -4.15
C VAL A 174 6.28 3.24 -2.70
N LYS A 175 5.67 2.08 -2.45
CA LYS A 175 5.67 1.46 -1.12
C LYS A 175 6.89 0.54 -1.03
N PHE A 176 7.88 0.90 -0.24
CA PHE A 176 9.15 0.20 -0.12
C PHE A 176 9.18 -0.65 1.16
N SER A 177 8.89 -1.94 1.06
CA SER A 177 8.93 -2.90 2.17
C SER A 177 10.16 -3.81 2.07
N ASP A 178 11.34 -3.21 2.15
CA ASP A 178 12.65 -3.90 2.22
C ASP A 178 13.55 -3.12 3.21
N THR A 179 14.53 -3.81 3.79
CA THR A 179 15.51 -3.25 4.74
C THR A 179 16.76 -2.71 4.04
N ASP A 180 16.89 -2.91 2.73
CA ASP A 180 17.94 -2.27 1.91
C ASP A 180 17.70 -0.76 1.78
N LEU A 181 18.17 -0.02 2.79
CA LEU A 181 18.11 1.44 2.82
C LEU A 181 19.01 2.11 1.79
N LEU A 182 20.03 1.42 1.26
CA LEU A 182 20.82 1.94 0.14
C LEU A 182 19.95 1.99 -1.12
N ASP A 183 19.12 0.99 -1.37
CA ASP A 183 18.17 1.02 -2.49
C ASP A 183 17.13 2.13 -2.36
N LEU A 184 16.54 2.28 -1.17
CA LEU A 184 15.64 3.41 -0.91
C LEU A 184 16.33 4.76 -1.11
N ALA A 185 17.56 4.93 -0.59
CA ALA A 185 18.32 6.17 -0.72
C ALA A 185 18.57 6.51 -2.20
N GLN A 186 18.92 5.52 -3.03
CA GLN A 186 19.13 5.75 -4.46
C GLN A 186 17.81 6.03 -5.20
N CYS A 187 16.70 5.39 -4.82
CA CYS A 187 15.37 5.75 -5.32
C CYS A 187 15.05 7.22 -5.07
N ILE A 188 15.29 7.68 -3.83
CA ILE A 188 15.03 9.06 -3.41
C ILE A 188 15.95 10.05 -4.13
N ASN A 189 17.25 9.77 -4.19
CA ASN A 189 18.25 10.70 -4.72
C ASN A 189 18.17 10.86 -6.25
N LYS A 190 17.81 9.81 -6.98
CA LYS A 190 17.79 9.82 -8.46
C LYS A 190 16.48 10.34 -9.07
N ASN A 191 15.46 10.60 -8.26
CA ASN A 191 14.13 10.95 -8.75
C ASN A 191 13.64 12.28 -8.18
N ASP A 192 12.83 12.98 -8.98
CA ASP A 192 12.24 14.26 -8.59
C ASP A 192 11.19 14.06 -7.47
N ARG A 193 11.46 14.67 -6.31
CA ARG A 193 10.59 14.68 -5.12
C ARG A 193 9.29 15.46 -5.32
N GLU A 194 9.23 16.28 -6.36
CA GLU A 194 7.97 16.88 -6.76
C GLU A 194 7.03 15.87 -7.44
N GLN A 195 7.60 14.83 -8.04
CA GLN A 195 6.89 13.86 -8.89
C GLN A 195 6.54 12.56 -8.18
N PHE A 196 7.41 12.04 -7.31
CA PHE A 196 7.20 10.75 -6.65
C PHE A 196 7.16 10.82 -5.13
N GLU A 197 6.31 9.97 -4.55
CA GLU A 197 6.22 9.74 -3.12
C GLU A 197 6.88 8.41 -2.73
N PHE A 198 7.78 8.44 -1.75
CA PHE A 198 8.48 7.26 -1.24
C PHE A 198 7.98 6.91 0.15
N LEU A 199 7.12 5.90 0.24
CA LEU A 199 6.51 5.44 1.49
C LEU A 199 7.23 4.20 1.98
N TYR A 200 7.70 4.25 3.22
CA TYR A 200 8.44 3.16 3.82
C TYR A 200 7.52 2.11 4.45
N GLY A 201 7.86 0.83 4.37
CA GLY A 201 6.95 -0.26 4.76
C GLY A 201 7.54 -1.26 5.74
N VAL A 202 8.56 -0.86 6.52
CA VAL A 202 9.14 -1.63 7.63
C VAL A 202 9.04 -0.77 8.90
N ASP A 203 7.96 -0.97 9.64
CA ASP A 203 7.49 -0.09 10.72
C ASP A 203 8.50 0.02 11.87
N GLU A 204 9.15 -1.11 12.20
CA GLU A 204 10.16 -1.25 13.26
C GLU A 204 11.44 -0.45 13.01
N GLN A 205 11.63 0.10 11.81
CA GLN A 205 12.77 0.95 11.46
C GLN A 205 12.38 2.20 10.66
N LEU A 206 11.16 2.70 10.83
CA LEU A 206 10.67 3.86 10.10
C LEU A 206 11.56 5.10 10.25
N LEU A 207 12.06 5.41 11.45
CA LEU A 207 12.87 6.59 11.70
C LEU A 207 14.16 6.63 10.86
N SER A 208 14.77 5.49 10.56
CA SER A 208 15.96 5.45 9.70
C SER A 208 15.62 5.78 8.25
N ALA A 209 14.48 5.32 7.75
CA ALA A 209 13.99 5.68 6.42
C ALA A 209 13.60 7.17 6.33
N LEU A 210 13.01 7.74 7.38
CA LEU A 210 12.73 9.18 7.45
C LEU A 210 14.02 10.01 7.38
N ALA A 211 15.09 9.59 8.07
CA ALA A 211 16.39 10.25 8.01
C ALA A 211 17.01 10.24 6.60
N ILE A 212 16.70 9.22 5.79
CA ILE A 212 17.11 9.10 4.38
C ILE A 212 16.16 9.90 3.44
N GLY A 213 15.00 10.29 3.96
CA GLY A 213 14.05 11.18 3.29
C GLY A 213 12.76 10.50 2.85
N ALA A 214 12.31 9.40 3.44
CA ALA A 214 10.97 8.86 3.14
C ALA A 214 9.87 9.92 3.39
N ASP A 215 8.85 9.97 2.53
CA ASP A 215 7.72 10.92 2.62
C ASP A 215 6.64 10.52 3.64
N GLY A 216 6.70 9.27 4.11
CA GLY A 216 5.70 8.66 4.95
C GLY A 216 5.90 7.16 5.05
N ALA A 217 4.85 6.46 5.49
CA ALA A 217 4.92 5.03 5.75
C ALA A 217 3.62 4.30 5.42
N VAL A 218 3.72 3.04 4.97
CA VAL A 218 2.57 2.13 4.79
C VAL A 218 2.81 0.85 5.58
N GLY A 219 2.04 0.63 6.63
CA GLY A 219 2.38 -0.35 7.65
C GLY A 219 1.18 -0.90 8.41
N SER A 220 1.34 -2.10 8.98
CA SER A 220 0.28 -2.77 9.74
C SER A 220 0.14 -2.22 11.15
N THR A 221 1.23 -1.72 11.74
CA THR A 221 1.24 -1.27 13.13
C THR A 221 0.45 0.02 13.30
N TYR A 222 0.30 0.82 12.24
CA TYR A 222 -0.45 2.10 12.29
C TYR A 222 -1.95 1.90 12.51
N ASN A 223 -2.45 0.68 12.41
CA ASN A 223 -3.81 0.37 12.84
C ASN A 223 -3.97 0.47 14.36
N TYR A 224 -2.93 0.29 15.18
CA TYR A 224 -3.06 0.29 16.65
C TYR A 224 -1.94 1.05 17.39
N LEU A 225 -0.89 1.48 16.70
CA LEU A 225 0.17 2.36 17.17
C LEU A 225 0.25 3.67 16.36
N GLY A 226 -0.75 3.98 15.52
CA GLY A 226 -0.76 5.14 14.65
C GLY A 226 -0.56 6.46 15.41
N GLN A 227 -1.20 6.61 16.58
CA GLN A 227 -1.05 7.84 17.38
C GLN A 227 0.37 8.00 17.90
N LYS A 228 0.99 6.92 18.40
CA LYS A 228 2.37 6.93 18.91
C LYS A 228 3.37 7.18 17.79
N THR A 229 3.17 6.57 16.63
CA THR A 229 3.99 6.82 15.43
C THR A 229 3.79 8.24 14.91
N THR A 230 2.60 8.82 15.01
CA THR A 230 2.36 10.21 14.61
C THR A 230 3.14 11.19 15.51
N LEU A 231 3.18 10.95 16.82
CA LEU A 231 4.01 11.74 17.75
C LEU A 231 5.50 11.61 17.40
N MET A 232 5.97 10.42 16.99
CA MET A 232 7.33 10.25 16.46
C MET A 232 7.59 11.11 15.22
N LEU A 233 6.66 11.13 14.26
CA LEU A 233 6.78 11.96 13.06
C LEU A 233 6.82 13.46 13.40
N GLN A 234 5.99 13.89 14.35
CA GLN A 234 5.97 15.29 14.82
C GLN A 234 7.27 15.67 15.51
N ALA A 235 7.82 14.81 16.37
CA ALA A 235 9.12 15.01 17.00
C ALA A 235 10.23 15.13 15.95
N PHE A 236 10.25 14.23 14.95
CA PHE A 236 11.21 14.29 13.84
C PHE A 236 11.08 15.58 13.02
N ALA A 237 9.85 16.05 12.78
CA ALA A 237 9.58 17.29 12.06
C ALA A 237 9.94 18.57 12.86
N LYS A 238 9.98 18.50 14.20
CA LYS A 238 10.44 19.56 15.12
C LYS A 238 11.94 19.43 15.48
N PRO A 239 12.75 18.87 14.58
CA PRO A 239 14.07 18.29 14.83
C PRO A 239 14.39 17.66 16.20
N ASP A 240 13.41 17.19 16.98
CA ASP A 240 13.66 16.50 18.25
C ASP A 240 13.96 15.02 18.02
N LEU A 241 15.20 14.75 17.60
CA LEU A 241 15.67 13.39 17.34
C LEU A 241 15.80 12.55 18.62
N VAL A 242 15.84 13.15 19.81
CA VAL A 242 15.87 12.40 21.07
C VAL A 242 14.49 11.79 21.31
N LEU A 243 13.44 12.60 21.23
CA LEU A 243 12.07 12.14 21.40
C LEU A 243 11.63 11.21 20.26
N ALA A 244 11.97 11.52 19.01
CA ALA A 244 11.65 10.65 17.88
C ALA A 244 12.30 9.26 18.03
N ARG A 245 13.58 9.19 18.44
CA ARG A 245 14.24 7.91 18.74
C ARG A 245 13.57 7.17 19.88
N LYS A 246 13.13 7.87 20.93
CA LYS A 246 12.45 7.24 22.06
C LYS A 246 11.17 6.53 21.61
N TYR A 247 10.33 7.18 20.80
CA TYR A 247 9.16 6.52 20.22
C TYR A 247 9.53 5.32 19.33
N GLN A 248 10.54 5.46 18.44
CA GLN A 248 10.99 4.34 17.60
C GLN A 248 11.47 3.14 18.43
N PHE A 249 12.22 3.38 19.51
CA PHE A 249 12.72 2.31 20.38
C PHE A 249 11.60 1.61 21.15
N LEU A 250 10.63 2.34 21.68
CA LEU A 250 9.49 1.72 22.39
C LEU A 250 8.61 0.90 21.44
N THR A 251 8.38 1.40 20.22
CA THR A 251 7.75 0.61 19.16
C THR A 251 8.58 -0.64 18.83
N GLY A 252 9.89 -0.50 18.69
CA GLY A 252 10.80 -1.62 18.45
C GLY A 252 10.85 -2.63 19.59
N GLU A 253 10.69 -2.20 20.84
CA GLU A 253 10.62 -3.06 22.02
C GLU A 253 9.38 -3.95 21.99
N PHE A 254 8.21 -3.38 21.66
CA PHE A 254 6.99 -4.14 21.44
C PHE A 254 7.14 -5.13 20.29
N LEU A 255 7.58 -4.64 19.12
CA LEU A 255 7.67 -5.44 17.90
C LEU A 255 8.70 -6.57 18.04
N SER A 256 9.88 -6.30 18.60
CA SER A 256 10.89 -7.32 18.87
C SER A 256 10.35 -8.43 19.79
N PHE A 257 9.54 -8.06 20.79
CA PHE A 257 8.90 -9.04 21.67
C PHE A 257 7.91 -9.93 20.92
N VAL A 258 6.95 -9.35 20.18
CA VAL A 258 5.95 -10.16 19.46
C VAL A 258 6.57 -10.97 18.31
N ILE A 259 7.60 -10.45 17.63
CA ILE A 259 8.34 -11.18 16.59
C ILE A 259 8.94 -12.47 17.15
N LYS A 260 9.51 -12.44 18.36
CA LYS A 260 10.05 -13.65 19.03
C LYS A 260 8.97 -14.69 19.38
N LEU A 261 7.71 -14.26 19.53
CA LEU A 261 6.58 -15.16 19.76
C LEU A 261 5.96 -15.71 18.46
N GLY A 262 6.45 -15.28 17.30
CA GLY A 262 5.84 -15.55 16.00
C GLY A 262 4.81 -14.48 15.65
N PHE A 263 5.23 -13.47 14.88
CA PHE A 263 4.39 -12.34 14.50
C PHE A 263 4.08 -12.34 12.99
N GLY A 264 2.80 -12.35 12.67
CA GLY A 264 2.30 -12.28 11.30
C GLY A 264 0.93 -11.62 11.22
N VAL A 265 0.21 -11.89 10.13
CA VAL A 265 -1.09 -11.26 9.87
C VAL A 265 -2.12 -11.66 10.92
N ALA A 266 -2.22 -12.94 11.29
CA ALA A 266 -3.14 -13.43 12.31
C ALA A 266 -2.95 -12.72 13.66
N GLN A 267 -1.70 -12.57 14.08
CA GLN A 267 -1.32 -11.84 15.29
C GLN A 267 -1.66 -10.35 15.19
N THR A 268 -1.49 -9.75 14.02
CA THR A 268 -1.91 -8.37 13.76
C THR A 268 -3.43 -8.20 13.93
N LYS A 269 -4.25 -9.15 13.45
CA LYS A 269 -5.72 -9.13 13.66
C LYS A 269 -6.07 -9.20 15.15
N ALA A 270 -5.39 -10.08 15.89
CA ALA A 270 -5.62 -10.25 17.31
C ALA A 270 -5.24 -8.98 18.11
N ILE A 271 -4.09 -8.36 17.81
CA ILE A 271 -3.67 -7.10 18.42
C ILE A 271 -4.68 -6.00 18.14
N MET A 272 -5.04 -5.81 16.89
CA MET A 272 -6.05 -4.81 16.54
C MET A 272 -7.35 -5.04 17.31
N THR A 273 -7.81 -6.30 17.42
CA THR A 273 -9.06 -6.63 18.14
C THR A 273 -9.00 -6.22 19.60
N PHE A 274 -7.93 -6.54 20.33
CA PHE A 274 -7.86 -6.19 21.76
C PHE A 274 -7.52 -4.71 22.03
N VAL A 275 -6.86 -4.02 21.09
CA VAL A 275 -6.55 -2.58 21.23
C VAL A 275 -7.76 -1.73 20.91
N SER A 276 -8.48 -2.02 19.82
CA SER A 276 -9.60 -1.19 19.37
C SER A 276 -10.96 -1.62 19.91
N GLY A 277 -11.09 -2.87 20.34
CA GLY A 277 -12.39 -3.50 20.66
C GLY A 277 -13.23 -3.85 19.42
N ILE A 278 -12.74 -3.60 18.20
CA ILE A 278 -13.43 -3.93 16.95
C ILE A 278 -13.13 -5.38 16.58
N PRO A 279 -14.14 -6.24 16.35
CA PRO A 279 -13.91 -7.65 16.08
C PRO A 279 -13.32 -7.86 14.67
N MET A 280 -12.00 -8.04 14.58
CA MET A 280 -11.33 -8.38 13.31
C MET A 280 -11.60 -9.83 12.88
N GLY A 281 -11.98 -10.69 13.83
CA GLY A 281 -12.25 -12.11 13.62
C GLY A 281 -11.04 -12.92 13.13
N PRO A 282 -11.26 -14.19 12.75
CA PRO A 282 -10.20 -15.09 12.35
C PRO A 282 -9.55 -14.65 11.02
N PRO A 283 -8.29 -15.01 10.74
CA PRO A 283 -7.74 -14.92 9.40
C PRO A 283 -8.29 -16.06 8.53
N ARG A 284 -8.08 -15.97 7.22
CA ARG A 284 -8.40 -17.04 6.28
C ARG A 284 -7.22 -17.99 6.13
N LEU A 285 -7.51 -19.28 5.98
CA LEU A 285 -6.50 -20.28 5.60
C LEU A 285 -5.69 -19.77 4.37
N PRO A 286 -4.37 -20.00 4.33
CA PRO A 286 -3.59 -20.92 5.17
C PRO A 286 -3.12 -20.33 6.52
N LEU A 287 -3.52 -19.11 6.87
CA LEU A 287 -3.24 -18.55 8.19
C LEU A 287 -4.10 -19.25 9.25
N VAL A 288 -3.56 -19.35 10.46
CA VAL A 288 -4.24 -19.87 11.64
C VAL A 288 -4.37 -18.78 12.68
N ASP A 289 -5.39 -18.87 13.53
CA ASP A 289 -5.61 -17.92 14.62
C ASP A 289 -4.37 -17.73 15.50
N ALA A 290 -4.21 -16.52 16.02
CA ALA A 290 -3.23 -16.28 17.07
C ALA A 290 -3.61 -17.08 18.32
N SER A 291 -2.63 -17.73 18.96
CA SER A 291 -2.89 -18.48 20.18
C SER A 291 -3.29 -17.54 21.33
N GLU A 292 -4.07 -18.07 22.28
CA GLU A 292 -4.42 -17.34 23.51
C GLU A 292 -3.15 -16.90 24.27
N GLU A 293 -2.13 -17.76 24.29
CA GLU A 293 -0.83 -17.43 24.89
C GLU A 293 -0.18 -16.20 24.23
N PHE A 294 -0.21 -16.10 22.90
CA PHE A 294 0.28 -14.93 22.19
C PHE A 294 -0.52 -13.68 22.60
N ILE A 295 -1.84 -13.76 22.62
CA ILE A 295 -2.73 -12.63 22.92
C ILE A 295 -2.45 -12.10 24.34
N VAL A 296 -2.41 -12.97 25.33
CA VAL A 296 -2.13 -12.61 26.73
C VAL A 296 -0.76 -11.94 26.85
N LYS A 297 0.28 -12.53 26.26
CA LYS A 297 1.65 -11.98 26.32
C LYS A 297 1.78 -10.66 25.57
N ALA A 298 1.20 -10.54 24.38
CA ALA A 298 1.24 -9.33 23.57
C ALA A 298 0.53 -8.17 24.27
N LYS A 299 -0.67 -8.41 24.82
CA LYS A 299 -1.41 -7.41 25.59
C LYS A 299 -0.62 -6.95 26.82
N ALA A 300 -0.15 -7.89 27.65
CA ALA A 300 0.66 -7.56 28.81
C ALA A 300 1.93 -6.78 28.44
N LYS A 301 2.57 -7.14 27.32
CA LYS A 301 3.75 -6.40 26.85
C LYS A 301 3.38 -4.98 26.43
N LEU A 302 2.31 -4.80 25.66
CA LEU A 302 1.88 -3.48 25.22
C LEU A 302 1.54 -2.57 26.40
N ASP A 303 0.80 -3.10 27.38
CA ASP A 303 0.40 -2.38 28.59
C ASP A 303 1.61 -2.00 29.47
N SER A 304 2.71 -2.78 29.40
CA SER A 304 3.95 -2.47 30.14
C SER A 304 4.75 -1.29 29.56
N ILE A 305 4.45 -0.85 28.33
CA ILE A 305 5.22 0.21 27.68
C ILE A 305 4.74 1.58 28.14
N VAL A 306 5.63 2.30 28.82
CA VAL A 306 5.41 3.69 29.23
C VAL A 306 5.83 4.63 28.09
N TRP A 307 4.83 5.08 27.33
CA TRP A 307 5.04 6.05 26.26
C TRP A 307 5.33 7.45 26.84
N PRO A 308 6.18 8.26 26.20
CA PRO A 308 6.29 9.67 26.55
C PRO A 308 4.93 10.36 26.40
N ASP A 309 4.60 11.21 27.38
CA ASP A 309 3.48 12.14 27.26
C ASP A 309 3.72 13.01 26.02
N GLY A 310 2.72 13.06 25.14
CA GLY A 310 2.74 14.04 24.06
C GLY A 310 2.38 15.39 24.65
N ASP A 311 3.24 16.38 24.48
CA ASP A 311 2.92 17.78 24.80
C ASP A 311 1.65 18.26 24.05
#